data_AF-A0A5C6CHH9-F1
#
_entry.id   AF-A0A5C6CHH9-F1
#
_cell.length_a   1.000
_cell.length_b   1.000
_cell.length_c   1.000
_cell.angle_alpha   90.00
_cell.angle_beta   90.00
_cell.angle_gamma   90.00
#
_symmetry.space_group_name_H-M   'P 1'
#
loop_
_entity.id
_entity.type
_entity.pdbx_description
1 polymer ?
#
loop_
_entity_poly.entity_id
_entity_poly.type
_entity_poly.pdbx_seq_one_letter_code
_entity_poly.pdbx_strand_id
1 'polypeptide(L)'
;MAHSNFLLIIGVVAFSVLSSQVCYAETETGKAHAIVGIVMELRSGTPNVPVCLCDAATGMPLAKKSYQPIDWAQNQLEETANELAIVITDDKGRFQFENVPEGKYRLIAQKWIGPYKGVFEVHGTVIQLLGVAGDIVVPRPTDYYEALVALRPPGKGIIQFDQDVGNNETFMFLSTAPPEFDPILGLQAMGPSFLNQLIGVNRMPLGKTTVVGVPDQPVYAFFFAPDNSPGFASVKVPASRTGLSRVPPEPFVAGWSDGRKTPPPELAELSEFLEAHALTPRQLLSIPKLSNATSEEYSTRLEELSQQLSSKIELAEGKSARVGDILAVEWYRQMKD
;
A
#
# COMPACT_ATOMS: atom_id res chain seq x y z
N MET A 1 28.80 -6.57 1.27
CA MET A 1 28.76 -6.03 -0.10
C MET A 1 28.56 -7.19 -1.06
N ALA A 2 27.30 -7.57 -1.26
CA ALA A 2 26.87 -8.41 -2.35
C ALA A 2 25.59 -7.74 -2.85
N HIS A 3 25.71 -6.93 -3.91
CA HIS A 3 24.56 -6.46 -4.65
C HIS A 3 23.99 -7.69 -5.37
N SER A 4 23.03 -8.34 -4.72
CA SER A 4 22.30 -9.45 -5.32
C SER A 4 21.25 -8.84 -6.24
N ASN A 5 21.36 -9.15 -7.53
CA ASN A 5 20.34 -8.86 -8.54
C ASN A 5 18.99 -9.43 -8.06
N PHE A 6 18.14 -8.55 -7.52
CA PHE A 6 16.89 -8.84 -6.82
C PHE A 6 15.70 -9.08 -7.77
N LEU A 7 16.00 -9.52 -8.99
CA LEU A 7 15.08 -9.53 -10.13
C LEU A 7 15.11 -10.91 -10.79
N LEU A 8 14.59 -11.92 -10.10
CA LEU A 8 14.04 -13.09 -10.77
C LEU A 8 13.14 -13.89 -9.82
N ILE A 9 11.94 -14.21 -10.30
CA ILE A 9 10.94 -15.14 -9.74
C ILE A 9 10.02 -14.58 -8.64
N ILE A 10 9.56 -13.34 -8.83
CA ILE A 10 8.15 -13.00 -8.61
C ILE A 10 7.81 -12.06 -9.76
N GLY A 11 6.70 -12.28 -10.44
CA GLY A 11 6.20 -11.35 -11.43
C GLY A 11 6.03 -9.98 -10.76
N VAL A 12 6.99 -9.09 -11.02
CA VAL A 12 6.82 -7.64 -10.86
C VAL A 12 5.79 -7.27 -11.92
N VAL A 13 4.52 -7.45 -11.57
CA VAL A 13 3.41 -6.95 -12.39
C VAL A 13 3.36 -5.45 -12.15
N ALA A 14 3.58 -4.71 -13.23
CA ALA A 14 3.60 -3.26 -13.24
C ALA A 14 2.34 -2.68 -12.59
N PHE A 15 2.49 -1.67 -11.73
CA PHE A 15 1.36 -0.88 -11.26
C PHE A 15 1.00 0.14 -12.35
N SER A 16 0.61 -0.36 -13.52
CA SER A 16 0.18 0.49 -14.63
C SER A 16 -1.24 0.97 -14.35
N VAL A 17 -1.36 2.03 -13.55
CA VAL A 17 -2.58 2.85 -13.56
C VAL A 17 -2.56 3.57 -14.90
N LEU A 18 -3.41 3.14 -15.84
CA LEU A 18 -3.65 3.88 -17.07
C LEU A 18 -4.15 5.27 -16.69
N SER A 19 -3.24 6.24 -16.71
CA SER A 19 -3.57 7.66 -16.64
C SER A 19 -4.47 7.97 -17.84
N SER A 20 -5.76 8.14 -17.59
CA SER A 20 -6.65 8.72 -18.57
C SER A 20 -6.17 10.16 -18.82
N GLN A 21 -5.58 10.40 -20.00
CA GLN A 21 -5.17 11.71 -20.54
C GLN A 21 -4.88 12.78 -19.48
N VAL A 22 -3.67 12.75 -18.92
CA VAL A 22 -3.12 13.93 -18.25
C VAL A 22 -2.71 14.91 -19.34
N CYS A 23 -3.47 16.00 -19.49
CA CYS A 23 -3.00 17.16 -20.21
C CYS A 23 -1.70 17.63 -19.55
N TYR A 24 -0.58 17.49 -20.25
CA TYR A 24 0.62 18.25 -19.93
C TYR A 24 0.27 19.72 -20.10
N ALA A 25 -0.05 20.39 -19.00
CA ALA A 25 -0.03 21.83 -18.97
C ALA A 25 1.44 22.25 -19.06
N GLU A 26 1.85 22.77 -20.21
CA GLU A 26 3.05 23.60 -20.28
C GLU A 26 2.88 24.67 -19.21
N THR A 27 3.79 24.67 -18.23
CA THR A 27 3.81 25.65 -17.16
C THR A 27 4.11 27.02 -17.77
N GLU A 28 3.05 27.78 -18.09
CA GLU A 28 3.16 29.23 -18.19
C GLU A 28 3.69 29.73 -16.85
N THR A 29 4.91 30.26 -16.89
CA THR A 29 5.58 30.95 -15.80
C THR A 29 4.67 32.07 -15.28
N GLY A 30 4.00 31.85 -14.16
CA GLY A 30 3.11 32.89 -13.62
C GLY A 30 2.72 32.74 -12.16
N LYS A 31 2.12 31.62 -11.76
CA LYS A 31 1.60 31.48 -10.38
C LYS A 31 1.71 30.03 -9.92
N ALA A 32 2.60 29.78 -8.97
CA ALA A 32 2.75 28.50 -8.30
C ALA A 32 1.74 28.38 -7.15
N HIS A 33 0.97 27.30 -7.09
CA HIS A 33 0.16 26.99 -5.92
C HIS A 33 1.01 26.35 -4.83
N ALA A 34 0.59 26.53 -3.57
CA ALA A 34 1.21 25.92 -2.43
C ALA A 34 0.19 25.19 -1.56
N ILE A 35 0.63 24.08 -0.97
CA ILE A 35 -0.10 23.45 0.13
C ILE A 35 0.71 23.72 1.39
N VAL A 36 0.15 24.52 2.30
CA VAL A 36 0.77 24.91 3.55
C VAL A 36 0.00 24.33 4.73
N GLY A 37 0.69 24.01 5.81
CA GLY A 37 -0.02 23.48 6.95
C GLY A 37 0.79 23.36 8.21
N ILE A 38 0.14 22.80 9.22
CA ILE A 38 0.73 22.53 10.52
C ILE A 38 0.33 21.14 11.00
N VAL A 39 1.30 20.41 11.51
CA VAL A 39 1.07 19.19 12.28
C VAL A 39 0.82 19.60 13.73
N MET A 40 -0.41 19.37 14.20
CA MET A 40 -0.88 19.74 15.53
C MET A 40 -0.51 18.67 16.56
N GLU A 41 -0.66 19.02 17.85
CA GLU A 41 -0.50 18.09 18.99
C GLU A 41 0.88 17.41 19.07
N LEU A 42 1.88 18.02 18.45
CA LEU A 42 3.27 17.73 18.72
C LEU A 42 3.53 18.04 20.20
N ARG A 43 3.99 17.04 20.98
CA ARG A 43 4.62 17.37 22.26
C ARG A 43 5.74 18.36 21.98
N SER A 44 5.92 19.36 22.83
CA SER A 44 6.97 20.38 22.67
C SER A 44 8.28 19.71 22.28
N GLY A 45 8.87 20.11 21.14
CA GLY A 45 10.10 19.49 20.65
C GLY A 45 9.89 18.21 19.84
N THR A 46 8.83 18.11 19.05
CA THR A 46 8.69 17.07 18.01
C THR A 46 9.01 17.65 16.61
N PRO A 47 10.20 18.25 16.37
CA PRO A 47 10.56 18.72 15.03
C PRO A 47 10.71 17.52 14.08
N ASN A 48 10.80 17.83 12.81
CA ASN A 48 11.13 16.89 11.74
C ASN A 48 10.10 15.79 11.54
N VAL A 49 8.84 16.17 11.32
CA VAL A 49 7.78 15.25 10.91
C VAL A 49 7.74 15.18 9.39
N PRO A 50 7.96 14.00 8.78
CA PRO A 50 7.68 13.77 7.38
C PRO A 50 6.18 13.91 7.09
N VAL A 51 5.86 14.75 6.11
CA VAL A 51 4.54 14.85 5.51
C VAL A 51 4.67 14.39 4.06
N CYS A 52 3.95 13.34 3.69
CA CYS A 52 3.94 12.77 2.35
C CYS A 52 2.69 13.24 1.59
N LEU A 53 2.89 13.72 0.36
CA LEU A 53 1.83 14.05 -0.58
C LEU A 53 1.47 12.81 -1.41
N CYS A 54 0.19 12.50 -1.44
CA CYS A 54 -0.39 11.37 -2.11
C CYS A 54 -1.45 11.84 -3.11
N ASP A 55 -1.67 11.04 -4.15
CA ASP A 55 -2.83 11.17 -5.01
C ASP A 55 -4.11 10.88 -4.21
N ALA A 56 -5.13 11.71 -4.35
CA ALA A 56 -6.38 11.53 -3.59
C ALA A 56 -7.22 10.34 -4.08
N ALA A 57 -7.10 9.96 -5.36
CA ALA A 57 -7.95 8.94 -5.96
C ALA A 57 -7.44 7.50 -5.72
N THR A 58 -6.12 7.34 -5.68
CA THR A 58 -5.42 6.05 -5.51
C THR A 58 -4.78 5.89 -4.13
N GLY A 59 -4.53 6.99 -3.41
CA GLY A 59 -3.86 6.99 -2.11
C GLY A 59 -2.36 6.78 -2.21
N MET A 60 -1.83 6.68 -3.42
CA MET A 60 -0.42 6.40 -3.70
C MET A 60 0.45 7.63 -3.47
N PRO A 61 1.66 7.47 -2.88
CA PRO A 61 2.65 8.55 -2.82
C PRO A 61 2.98 9.11 -4.21
N LEU A 62 3.12 10.42 -4.30
CA LEU A 62 3.48 11.11 -5.53
C LEU A 62 4.98 11.25 -5.68
N ALA A 63 5.47 11.23 -6.92
CA ALA A 63 6.83 11.64 -7.23
C ALA A 63 6.96 13.17 -7.15
N LYS A 64 8.00 13.67 -6.49
CA LYS A 64 8.30 15.08 -6.25
C LYS A 64 8.45 15.91 -7.53
N LYS A 65 8.97 15.30 -8.60
CA LYS A 65 9.21 16.01 -9.88
C LYS A 65 7.96 16.12 -10.75
N SER A 66 7.19 15.04 -10.85
CA SER A 66 6.06 14.93 -11.79
C SER A 66 4.69 15.10 -11.13
N TYR A 67 4.61 14.99 -9.80
CA TYR A 67 3.37 14.88 -9.04
C TYR A 67 2.45 13.76 -9.56
N GLN A 68 3.03 12.72 -10.14
CA GLN A 68 2.31 11.52 -10.56
C GLN A 68 2.45 10.41 -9.51
N PRO A 69 1.44 9.54 -9.35
CA PRO A 69 1.56 8.34 -8.54
C PRO A 69 2.80 7.55 -8.91
N ILE A 70 3.53 7.09 -7.90
CA ILE A 70 4.71 6.28 -8.13
C ILE A 70 4.30 4.88 -8.58
N ASP A 71 4.89 4.47 -9.70
CA ASP A 71 4.88 3.07 -10.12
C ASP A 71 6.02 2.33 -9.39
N TRP A 72 5.65 1.59 -8.34
CA TRP A 72 6.59 0.80 -7.55
C TRP A 72 7.21 -0.37 -8.31
N ALA A 73 6.64 -0.73 -9.44
CA ALA A 73 7.12 -1.87 -10.22
C ALA A 73 8.20 -1.46 -11.24
N GLN A 74 8.23 -0.20 -11.65
CA GLN A 74 9.24 0.30 -12.59
C GLN A 74 10.46 0.93 -11.91
N ASN A 75 10.36 1.29 -10.62
CA ASN A 75 11.42 2.01 -9.92
C ASN A 75 12.13 1.13 -8.89
N GLN A 76 13.46 1.29 -8.78
CA GLN A 76 14.19 0.72 -7.66
C GLN A 76 13.76 1.41 -6.36
N LEU A 77 13.37 0.65 -5.33
CA LEU A 77 12.84 1.17 -4.06
C LEU A 77 13.70 2.28 -3.42
N GLU A 78 15.03 2.17 -3.53
CA GLU A 78 15.97 3.16 -2.97
C GLU A 78 16.00 4.48 -3.76
N GLU A 79 15.94 4.41 -5.10
CA GLU A 79 15.82 5.61 -5.95
C GLU A 79 14.46 6.28 -5.73
N THR A 80 13.41 5.47 -5.61
CA THR A 80 12.02 5.89 -5.39
C THR A 80 11.83 6.69 -4.10
N ALA A 81 12.55 6.33 -3.02
CA ALA A 81 12.47 7.00 -1.73
C ALA A 81 12.89 8.49 -1.83
N ASN A 82 13.91 8.78 -2.64
CA ASN A 82 14.40 10.13 -2.89
C ASN A 82 13.51 10.91 -3.86
N GLU A 83 12.67 10.20 -4.61
CA GLU A 83 11.70 10.78 -5.51
C GLU A 83 10.35 11.06 -4.85
N LEU A 84 10.10 10.63 -3.61
CA LEU A 84 8.82 10.92 -2.95
C LEU A 84 8.62 12.42 -2.72
N ALA A 85 7.40 12.91 -2.99
CA ALA A 85 6.93 14.22 -2.61
C ALA A 85 6.73 14.28 -1.08
N ILE A 86 7.84 14.42 -0.36
CA ILE A 86 7.88 14.53 1.11
C ILE A 86 8.53 15.84 1.50
N VAL A 87 7.93 16.50 2.49
CA VAL A 87 8.50 17.65 3.17
C VAL A 87 8.64 17.35 4.65
N ILE A 88 9.64 17.94 5.28
CA ILE A 88 9.91 17.80 6.70
C ILE A 88 9.43 19.06 7.39
N THR A 89 8.62 18.93 8.45
CA THR A 89 8.14 20.09 9.18
C THR A 89 9.27 20.84 9.89
N ASP A 90 9.09 22.14 10.08
CA ASP A 90 9.94 22.97 10.93
C ASP A 90 9.78 22.64 12.44
N ASP A 91 10.43 23.43 13.30
CA ASP A 91 10.39 23.31 14.76
C ASP A 91 9.00 23.60 15.37
N LYS A 92 8.14 24.28 14.62
CA LYS A 92 6.74 24.60 14.96
C LYS A 92 5.76 23.62 14.33
N GLY A 93 6.24 22.58 13.64
CA GLY A 93 5.38 21.60 12.96
C GLY A 93 4.79 22.10 11.65
N ARG A 94 5.26 23.24 11.12
CA ARG A 94 4.77 23.81 9.86
C ARG A 94 5.43 23.14 8.67
N PHE A 95 4.68 22.98 7.59
CA PHE A 95 5.18 22.43 6.33
C PHE A 95 4.63 23.21 5.13
N GLN A 96 5.32 23.09 4.00
CA GLN A 96 4.93 23.73 2.73
C GLN A 96 5.38 22.87 1.56
N PHE A 97 4.44 22.54 0.66
CA PHE A 97 4.71 22.07 -0.69
C PHE A 97 4.57 23.24 -1.66
N GLU A 98 5.54 23.41 -2.56
CA GLU A 98 5.57 24.50 -3.54
C GLU A 98 5.38 23.97 -4.96
N ASN A 99 4.87 24.83 -5.85
CA ASN A 99 4.65 24.50 -7.26
C ASN A 99 3.77 23.24 -7.42
N VAL A 100 2.76 23.10 -6.55
CA VAL A 100 1.84 21.96 -6.62
C VAL A 100 0.88 22.20 -7.79
N PRO A 101 0.78 21.27 -8.77
CA PRO A 101 -0.16 21.41 -9.87
C PRO A 101 -1.62 21.46 -9.42
N GLU A 102 -2.51 21.81 -10.36
CA GLU A 102 -3.94 21.64 -10.13
C GLU A 102 -4.27 20.16 -9.91
N GLY A 103 -5.17 19.87 -8.98
CA GLY A 103 -5.50 18.49 -8.65
C GLY A 103 -6.17 18.29 -7.30
N LYS A 104 -6.38 17.02 -6.98
CA LYS A 104 -6.86 16.58 -5.67
C LYS A 104 -5.79 15.75 -4.99
N TYR A 105 -5.49 16.12 -3.76
CA TYR A 105 -4.38 15.55 -3.01
C TYR A 105 -4.82 15.02 -1.66
N ARG A 106 -3.98 14.14 -1.12
CA ARG A 106 -4.06 13.63 0.22
C ARG A 106 -2.71 13.80 0.90
N LEU A 107 -2.72 14.07 2.21
CA LEU A 107 -1.52 14.16 3.02
C LEU A 107 -1.53 13.08 4.09
N ILE A 108 -0.37 12.47 4.34
CA ILE A 108 -0.13 11.57 5.46
C ILE A 108 1.08 12.11 6.24
N ALA A 109 0.90 12.34 7.53
CA ALA A 109 1.97 12.69 8.45
C ALA A 109 2.18 11.57 9.47
N GLN A 110 3.43 11.13 9.56
CA GLN A 110 3.86 10.15 10.54
C GLN A 110 5.29 10.42 10.98
N LYS A 111 5.66 9.89 12.14
CA LYS A 111 7.01 10.01 12.68
C LYS A 111 7.50 8.67 13.20
N TRP A 112 8.81 8.47 13.12
CA TRP A 112 9.51 7.37 13.75
C TRP A 112 10.20 7.87 15.02
N ILE A 113 10.23 7.06 16.07
CA ILE A 113 11.05 7.37 17.24
C ILE A 113 12.51 7.06 16.91
N GLY A 114 13.24 8.08 16.45
CA GLY A 114 14.61 8.01 15.98
C GLY A 114 14.91 9.07 14.90
N PRO A 115 16.13 9.13 14.36
CA PRO A 115 16.43 9.99 13.22
C PRO A 115 15.68 9.50 11.97
N TYR A 116 15.00 10.42 11.28
CA TYR A 116 14.40 10.12 9.99
C TYR A 116 15.49 10.01 8.93
N LYS A 117 15.50 8.91 8.18
CA LYS A 117 16.43 8.65 7.07
C LYS A 117 15.73 8.49 5.72
N GLY A 118 14.39 8.44 5.72
CA GLY A 118 13.59 8.07 4.55
C GLY A 118 12.49 7.10 4.96
N VAL A 119 11.34 7.14 4.29
CA VAL A 119 10.16 6.31 4.63
C VAL A 119 10.48 4.82 4.63
N PHE A 120 11.37 4.37 3.74
CA PHE A 120 11.77 2.97 3.61
C PHE A 120 13.14 2.64 4.23
N GLU A 121 13.89 3.64 4.72
CA GLU A 121 15.19 3.43 5.35
C GLU A 121 15.13 3.33 6.87
N VAL A 122 14.02 3.78 7.48
CA VAL A 122 13.86 3.76 8.93
C VAL A 122 13.20 2.46 9.37
N HIS A 123 13.93 1.69 10.16
CA HIS A 123 13.42 0.53 10.87
C HIS A 123 12.77 0.96 12.18
N GLY A 124 11.49 1.34 12.13
CA GLY A 124 10.78 1.90 13.28
C GLY A 124 10.39 0.86 14.31
N THR A 125 11.03 0.83 15.47
CA THR A 125 10.47 0.07 16.61
C THR A 125 9.18 0.72 17.13
N VAL A 126 9.07 2.04 16.98
CA VAL A 126 7.86 2.82 17.28
C VAL A 126 7.62 3.84 16.17
N ILE A 127 6.39 3.87 15.66
CA ILE A 127 5.88 4.94 14.80
C ILE A 127 4.73 5.68 15.50
N GLN A 128 4.57 6.95 15.18
CA GLN A 128 3.48 7.80 15.64
C GLN A 128 2.74 8.35 14.43
N LEU A 129 1.44 8.11 14.38
CA LEU A 129 0.53 8.68 13.39
C LEU A 129 0.19 10.10 13.82
N LEU A 130 0.42 11.07 12.95
CA LEU A 130 0.28 12.49 13.24
C LEU A 130 -0.79 13.18 12.41
N GLY A 131 -1.32 12.49 11.40
CA GLY A 131 -2.60 12.82 10.79
C GLY A 131 -2.70 12.43 9.34
N VAL A 132 -3.93 12.44 8.86
CA VAL A 132 -4.28 12.31 7.45
C VAL A 132 -5.21 13.45 7.09
N ALA A 133 -5.00 14.07 5.94
CA ALA A 133 -5.96 14.99 5.34
C ALA A 133 -6.27 14.51 3.92
N GLY A 134 -7.53 14.19 3.65
CA GLY A 134 -8.03 13.87 2.31
C GLY A 134 -8.60 15.10 1.60
N ASP A 135 -8.86 14.95 0.30
CA ASP A 135 -9.64 15.90 -0.51
C ASP A 135 -9.09 17.34 -0.55
N ILE A 136 -7.76 17.50 -0.49
CA ILE A 136 -7.14 18.81 -0.64
C ILE A 136 -7.20 19.20 -2.12
N VAL A 137 -8.05 20.17 -2.44
CA VAL A 137 -8.22 20.66 -3.80
C VAL A 137 -7.26 21.82 -4.05
N VAL A 138 -6.39 21.67 -5.05
CA VAL A 138 -5.63 22.78 -5.64
C VAL A 138 -6.38 23.20 -6.91
N PRO A 139 -6.99 24.40 -6.94
CA PRO A 139 -7.76 24.87 -8.09
C PRO A 139 -6.86 25.19 -9.27
N ARG A 140 -7.47 25.44 -10.44
CA ARG A 140 -6.72 25.91 -11.61
C ARG A 140 -6.10 27.28 -11.33
N PRO A 141 -4.91 27.57 -11.89
CA PRO A 141 -4.22 28.85 -11.67
C PRO A 141 -4.97 29.99 -12.34
N THR A 142 -5.88 30.59 -11.59
CA THR A 142 -6.40 31.94 -11.87
C THR A 142 -5.71 32.95 -10.96
N ASP A 143 -5.44 32.57 -9.71
CA ASP A 143 -4.70 33.33 -8.69
C ASP A 143 -3.79 32.46 -7.81
N TYR A 144 -2.92 33.10 -7.02
CA TYR A 144 -2.14 32.42 -5.99
C TYR A 144 -3.10 31.76 -4.99
N TYR A 145 -2.85 30.48 -4.67
CA TYR A 145 -3.69 29.70 -3.76
C TYR A 145 -2.80 29.01 -2.74
N GLU A 146 -3.20 29.15 -1.47
CA GLU A 146 -2.65 28.43 -0.33
C GLU A 146 -3.76 27.60 0.31
N ALA A 147 -3.67 26.28 0.19
CA ALA A 147 -4.48 25.40 1.03
C ALA A 147 -3.87 25.38 2.43
N LEU A 148 -4.63 25.81 3.45
CA LEU A 148 -4.23 25.72 4.86
C LEU A 148 -4.72 24.41 5.47
N VAL A 149 -3.80 23.50 5.79
CA VAL A 149 -4.12 22.17 6.32
C VAL A 149 -3.65 22.03 7.77
N ALA A 150 -4.52 21.48 8.63
CA ALA A 150 -4.16 21.11 10.00
C ALA A 150 -4.25 19.59 10.17
N LEU A 151 -3.09 18.94 10.37
CA LEU A 151 -2.99 17.50 10.58
C LEU A 151 -3.03 17.20 12.08
N ARG A 152 -3.87 16.23 12.48
CA ARG A 152 -4.03 15.78 13.87
C ARG A 152 -3.93 14.26 13.94
N PRO A 153 -3.39 13.69 15.03
CA PRO A 153 -3.42 12.25 15.24
C PRO A 153 -4.83 11.67 15.01
N PRO A 154 -4.98 10.59 14.23
CA PRO A 154 -6.28 9.97 13.95
C PRO A 154 -7.02 9.50 15.21
N GLY A 155 -6.28 9.19 16.28
CA GLY A 155 -6.83 8.86 17.58
C GLY A 155 -5.75 8.75 18.66
N LYS A 156 -6.04 7.96 19.69
CA LYS A 156 -5.17 7.77 20.87
C LYS A 156 -4.79 6.31 21.11
N GLY A 157 -5.21 5.40 20.23
CA GLY A 157 -4.93 3.98 20.36
C GLY A 157 -3.44 3.68 20.20
N ILE A 158 -3.01 2.60 20.84
CA ILE A 158 -1.65 2.06 20.71
C ILE A 158 -1.77 0.61 20.29
N ILE A 159 -1.13 0.24 19.18
CA ILE A 159 -1.06 -1.15 18.72
C ILE A 159 0.40 -1.61 18.76
N GLN A 160 0.66 -2.80 19.29
CA GLN A 160 1.93 -3.49 19.13
C GLN A 160 1.74 -4.70 18.23
N PHE A 161 2.47 -4.70 17.12
CA PHE A 161 2.60 -5.83 16.21
C PHE A 161 3.88 -6.60 16.55
N ASP A 162 3.75 -7.91 16.62
CA ASP A 162 4.84 -8.87 16.72
C ASP A 162 4.53 -9.99 15.73
N GLN A 163 5.12 -9.94 14.54
CA GLN A 163 4.80 -10.86 13.44
C GLN A 163 5.71 -12.10 13.39
N ASP A 164 6.60 -12.25 14.38
CA ASP A 164 7.58 -13.35 14.46
C ASP A 164 8.38 -13.59 13.16
N VAL A 165 8.63 -12.53 12.40
CA VAL A 165 9.45 -12.58 11.19
C VAL A 165 10.88 -12.23 11.58
N GLY A 166 11.82 -13.17 11.39
CA GLY A 166 13.23 -12.99 11.77
C GLY A 166 14.02 -11.95 10.95
N ASN A 167 13.39 -11.28 9.98
CA ASN A 167 14.03 -10.27 9.14
C ASN A 167 13.76 -8.83 9.66
N ASN A 168 14.65 -7.90 9.30
CA ASN A 168 14.48 -6.47 9.61
C ASN A 168 13.71 -5.72 8.52
N GLU A 169 13.13 -6.45 7.59
CA GLU A 169 12.75 -5.96 6.27
C GLU A 169 11.25 -5.99 6.02
N THR A 170 10.49 -6.53 6.98
CA THR A 170 9.04 -6.66 6.85
C THR A 170 8.40 -5.29 6.74
N PHE A 171 7.77 -4.99 5.62
CA PHE A 171 6.98 -3.79 5.44
C PHE A 171 5.60 -3.99 6.07
N MET A 172 5.13 -2.97 6.77
CA MET A 172 3.78 -2.86 7.29
C MET A 172 3.10 -1.66 6.65
N PHE A 173 1.90 -1.87 6.13
CA PHE A 173 0.97 -0.85 5.69
C PHE A 173 -0.23 -0.88 6.61
N LEU A 174 -0.63 0.26 7.15
CA LEU A 174 -1.76 0.36 8.07
C LEU A 174 -2.86 1.20 7.44
N SER A 175 -4.07 0.66 7.33
CA SER A 175 -5.22 1.32 6.73
C SER A 175 -6.45 1.28 7.63
N THR A 176 -7.38 2.19 7.36
CA THR A 176 -8.72 2.18 7.97
C THR A 176 -9.75 1.39 7.16
N ALA A 177 -9.37 0.89 5.98
CA ALA A 177 -10.14 -0.07 5.20
C ALA A 177 -9.44 -1.43 5.14
N PRO A 178 -10.20 -2.54 4.98
CA PRO A 178 -9.63 -3.85 4.73
C PRO A 178 -8.92 -3.92 3.36
N PRO A 179 -7.93 -4.82 3.18
CA PRO A 179 -7.49 -5.25 1.86
C PRO A 179 -8.67 -5.78 1.06
N GLU A 180 -8.67 -5.57 -0.24
CA GLU A 180 -9.78 -5.97 -1.11
C GLU A 180 -9.76 -7.48 -1.46
N PHE A 181 -8.58 -8.10 -1.45
CA PHE A 181 -8.38 -9.51 -1.80
C PHE A 181 -7.47 -10.23 -0.79
N ASP A 182 -7.33 -11.55 -0.96
CA ASP A 182 -6.47 -12.37 -0.12
C ASP A 182 -4.98 -12.04 -0.31
N PRO A 183 -4.16 -12.02 0.76
CA PRO A 183 -2.73 -11.70 0.70
C PRO A 183 -1.91 -12.54 -0.28
N ILE A 184 -2.41 -13.70 -0.73
CA ILE A 184 -1.73 -14.48 -1.78
C ILE A 184 -1.47 -13.68 -3.07
N LEU A 185 -2.26 -12.64 -3.34
CA LEU A 185 -2.05 -11.74 -4.49
C LEU A 185 -0.95 -10.70 -4.25
N GLY A 186 -0.21 -10.79 -3.15
CA GLY A 186 0.84 -9.85 -2.80
C GLY A 186 0.32 -8.43 -2.62
N LEU A 187 1.08 -7.42 -3.04
CA LEU A 187 0.69 -6.01 -2.89
C LEU A 187 -0.61 -5.65 -3.63
N GLN A 188 -1.00 -6.41 -4.66
CA GLN A 188 -2.27 -6.21 -5.38
C GLN A 188 -3.47 -6.50 -4.48
N ALA A 189 -3.30 -7.31 -3.43
CA ALA A 189 -4.36 -7.65 -2.50
C ALA A 189 -4.92 -6.44 -1.73
N MET A 190 -4.11 -5.38 -1.56
CA MET A 190 -4.54 -4.16 -0.88
C MET A 190 -5.75 -3.53 -1.59
N GLY A 191 -5.67 -3.37 -2.91
CA GLY A 191 -6.71 -2.71 -3.71
C GLY A 191 -6.85 -1.20 -3.41
N PRO A 192 -7.62 -0.46 -4.24
CA PRO A 192 -7.73 0.99 -4.11
C PRO A 192 -8.35 1.45 -2.79
N SER A 193 -9.33 0.71 -2.25
CA SER A 193 -9.99 1.08 -0.99
C SER A 193 -9.01 1.11 0.19
N PHE A 194 -8.11 0.12 0.28
CA PHE A 194 -7.10 0.06 1.33
C PHE A 194 -6.09 1.21 1.18
N LEU A 195 -5.57 1.41 -0.04
CA LEU A 195 -4.55 2.42 -0.32
C LEU A 195 -5.06 3.85 -0.08
N ASN A 196 -6.28 4.16 -0.50
CA ASN A 196 -6.96 5.43 -0.23
C ASN A 196 -7.15 5.73 1.25
N GLN A 197 -7.16 4.70 2.09
CA GLN A 197 -7.37 4.79 3.53
C GLN A 197 -6.11 4.49 4.35
N LEU A 198 -4.94 4.44 3.70
CA LEU A 198 -3.64 4.21 4.33
C LEU A 198 -3.30 5.32 5.33
N ILE A 199 -3.14 4.99 6.61
CA ILE A 199 -2.85 5.96 7.67
C ILE A 199 -1.40 5.92 8.15
N GLY A 200 -0.65 4.88 7.80
CA GLY A 200 0.78 4.83 8.08
C GLY A 200 1.49 3.63 7.46
N VAL A 201 2.80 3.72 7.40
CA VAL A 201 3.70 2.69 6.88
C VAL A 201 4.92 2.51 7.77
N ASN A 202 5.55 1.33 7.74
CA ASN A 202 6.81 1.12 8.41
C ASN A 202 7.61 -0.03 7.80
N ARG A 203 8.94 0.03 7.91
CA ARG A 203 9.81 -1.14 7.80
C ARG A 203 10.08 -1.64 9.22
N MET A 204 9.63 -2.85 9.53
CA MET A 204 9.58 -3.40 10.88
C MET A 204 10.90 -4.08 11.24
N PRO A 205 11.65 -3.61 12.26
CA PRO A 205 12.79 -4.36 12.77
C PRO A 205 12.32 -5.67 13.43
N LEU A 206 12.86 -6.81 12.98
CA LEU A 206 12.51 -8.15 13.47
C LEU A 206 10.99 -8.42 13.49
N GLY A 207 10.26 -7.90 12.50
CA GLY A 207 8.80 -8.02 12.43
C GLY A 207 8.03 -7.36 13.58
N LYS A 208 8.66 -6.42 14.32
CA LYS A 208 8.09 -5.77 15.50
C LYS A 208 7.94 -4.28 15.33
N THR A 209 6.79 -3.74 15.70
CA THR A 209 6.53 -2.29 15.68
C THR A 209 5.42 -1.92 16.66
N THR A 210 5.59 -0.80 17.35
CA THR A 210 4.50 -0.14 18.09
C THR A 210 3.98 1.05 17.28
N VAL A 211 2.68 1.13 17.06
CA VAL A 211 2.00 2.25 16.41
C VAL A 211 1.23 3.04 17.45
N VAL A 212 1.50 4.35 17.52
CA VAL A 212 0.84 5.28 18.44
C VAL A 212 -0.05 6.24 17.63
N GLY A 213 -1.22 6.58 18.16
CA GLY A 213 -2.14 7.54 17.53
C GLY A 213 -3.17 6.89 16.60
N VAL A 214 -3.45 5.60 16.83
CA VAL A 214 -4.41 4.81 16.05
C VAL A 214 -5.85 5.32 16.30
N PRO A 215 -6.72 5.39 15.27
CA PRO A 215 -8.09 5.87 15.40
C PRO A 215 -8.98 4.95 16.24
N ASP A 216 -10.10 5.47 16.73
CA ASP A 216 -11.12 4.71 17.47
C ASP A 216 -12.07 3.95 16.52
N GLN A 217 -11.49 3.18 15.61
CA GLN A 217 -12.21 2.30 14.70
C GLN A 217 -11.31 1.12 14.33
N PRO A 218 -11.87 0.03 13.74
CA PRO A 218 -11.04 -1.05 13.25
C PRO A 218 -9.99 -0.54 12.26
N VAL A 219 -8.79 -1.07 12.37
CA VAL A 219 -7.71 -0.83 11.40
C VAL A 219 -7.21 -2.16 10.87
N TYR A 220 -6.56 -2.11 9.71
CA TYR A 220 -6.09 -3.28 8.99
C TYR A 220 -4.61 -3.09 8.70
N ALA A 221 -3.80 -4.03 9.15
CA ALA A 221 -2.39 -4.06 8.79
C ALA A 221 -2.18 -5.09 7.68
N PHE A 222 -1.45 -4.69 6.64
CA PHE A 222 -0.97 -5.54 5.57
C PHE A 222 0.55 -5.64 5.68
N PHE A 223 1.08 -6.85 5.68
CA PHE A 223 2.49 -7.13 5.84
C PHE A 223 3.07 -7.73 4.57
N PHE A 224 4.29 -7.31 4.24
CA PHE A 224 5.10 -7.87 3.18
C PHE A 224 6.48 -8.17 3.75
N ALA A 225 6.83 -9.45 3.83
CA ALA A 225 8.14 -9.90 4.27
C ALA A 225 8.98 -10.23 3.02
N PRO A 226 9.91 -9.33 2.61
CA PRO A 226 10.76 -9.59 1.47
C PRO A 226 11.76 -10.70 1.81
N ASP A 227 11.83 -11.69 0.93
CA ASP A 227 12.77 -12.82 0.96
C ASP A 227 12.86 -13.38 -0.47
N ASN A 228 13.66 -14.43 -0.69
CA ASN A 228 13.70 -15.17 -1.96
C ASN A 228 12.34 -15.79 -2.33
N SER A 229 11.50 -16.05 -1.33
CA SER A 229 10.07 -16.36 -1.49
C SER A 229 9.31 -15.46 -0.55
N PRO A 230 8.77 -14.32 -0.99
CA PRO A 230 8.12 -13.41 -0.08
C PRO A 230 6.86 -13.96 0.53
N GLY A 231 6.62 -13.50 1.75
CA GLY A 231 5.39 -13.74 2.45
C GLY A 231 4.51 -12.50 2.49
N PHE A 232 3.20 -12.73 2.53
CA PHE A 232 2.21 -11.69 2.74
C PHE A 232 1.22 -12.08 3.84
N ALA A 233 0.83 -11.13 4.67
CA ALA A 233 -0.18 -11.35 5.70
C ALA A 233 -1.07 -10.13 5.82
N SER A 234 -2.29 -10.32 6.34
CA SER A 234 -3.17 -9.22 6.69
C SER A 234 -3.91 -9.52 7.97
N VAL A 235 -4.00 -8.53 8.86
CA VAL A 235 -4.70 -8.67 10.14
C VAL A 235 -5.66 -7.51 10.35
N LYS A 236 -6.88 -7.84 10.79
CA LYS A 236 -7.84 -6.86 11.30
C LYS A 236 -7.58 -6.65 12.78
N VAL A 237 -7.30 -5.41 13.17
CA VAL A 237 -7.18 -5.00 14.57
C VAL A 237 -8.48 -4.31 14.98
N PRO A 238 -9.22 -4.83 15.98
CA PRO A 238 -10.40 -4.18 16.50
C PRO A 238 -10.11 -2.76 17.01
N ALA A 239 -11.15 -1.92 17.06
CA ALA A 239 -11.04 -0.58 17.61
C ALA A 239 -10.48 -0.61 19.04
N SER A 240 -9.48 0.24 19.30
CA SER A 240 -8.90 0.41 20.63
C SER A 240 -9.00 1.87 21.05
N ARG A 241 -10.04 2.16 21.85
CA ARG A 241 -10.33 3.51 22.36
C ARG A 241 -9.17 4.10 23.15
N THR A 242 -8.59 3.27 24.00
CA THR A 242 -7.50 3.61 24.92
C THR A 242 -6.75 2.34 25.31
N GLY A 243 -5.43 2.42 25.43
CA GLY A 243 -4.59 1.33 25.90
C GLY A 243 -3.81 0.63 24.79
N LEU A 244 -3.05 -0.38 25.18
CA LEU A 244 -2.20 -1.16 24.29
C LEU A 244 -2.95 -2.40 23.80
N SER A 245 -3.16 -2.48 22.49
CA SER A 245 -3.61 -3.70 21.82
C SER A 245 -2.40 -4.48 21.30
N ARG A 246 -2.21 -5.70 21.78
CA ARG A 246 -1.18 -6.62 21.25
C ARG A 246 -1.81 -7.48 20.16
N VAL A 247 -1.22 -7.45 18.98
CA VAL A 247 -1.64 -8.26 17.84
C VAL A 247 -0.72 -9.47 17.79
N PRO A 248 -1.27 -10.70 17.90
CA PRO A 248 -0.45 -11.91 17.76
C PRO A 248 0.13 -12.02 16.35
N PRO A 249 1.18 -12.84 16.15
CA PRO A 249 1.68 -13.15 14.82
C PRO A 249 0.58 -13.70 13.92
N GLU A 250 0.42 -13.14 12.73
CA GLU A 250 -0.48 -13.66 11.70
C GLU A 250 0.35 -14.57 10.76
N PRO A 251 -0.11 -15.79 10.44
CA PRO A 251 0.63 -16.66 9.53
C PRO A 251 0.68 -16.04 8.13
N PHE A 252 1.90 -15.90 7.60
CA PHE A 252 2.15 -15.37 6.27
C PHE A 252 1.74 -16.40 5.21
N VAL A 253 1.03 -15.96 4.18
CA VAL A 253 0.87 -16.71 2.93
C VAL A 253 2.20 -16.67 2.21
N ALA A 254 2.89 -17.82 2.19
CA ALA A 254 4.25 -17.95 1.66
C ALA A 254 4.54 -19.41 1.27
N GLY A 255 5.55 -19.60 0.42
CA GLY A 255 6.07 -20.92 0.05
C GLY A 255 6.90 -21.62 1.15
N TRP A 256 7.21 -20.92 2.24
CA TRP A 256 8.04 -21.41 3.35
C TRP A 256 7.49 -22.67 4.02
N SER A 257 8.31 -23.33 4.85
CA SER A 257 7.89 -24.51 5.60
C SER A 257 6.77 -24.23 6.61
N ASP A 258 6.75 -23.02 7.17
CA ASP A 258 5.79 -22.52 8.16
C ASP A 258 4.76 -21.52 7.58
N GLY A 259 4.80 -21.29 6.27
CA GLY A 259 3.85 -20.44 5.57
C GLY A 259 2.44 -21.06 5.48
N ARG A 260 1.41 -20.21 5.48
CA ARG A 260 0.00 -20.59 5.25
C ARG A 260 -0.21 -20.97 3.78
N LYS A 261 -0.46 -22.24 3.53
CA LYS A 261 -0.72 -22.79 2.17
C LYS A 261 -2.18 -23.14 1.92
N THR A 262 -3.00 -23.04 2.95
CA THR A 262 -4.44 -23.33 2.88
C THR A 262 -5.22 -22.04 2.59
N PRO A 263 -6.14 -22.04 1.61
CA PRO A 263 -7.01 -20.90 1.36
C PRO A 263 -7.95 -20.65 2.55
N PRO A 264 -8.42 -19.40 2.75
CA PRO A 264 -9.52 -19.12 3.66
C PRO A 264 -10.83 -19.79 3.18
N PRO A 265 -11.84 -19.98 4.07
CA PRO A 265 -13.06 -20.72 3.77
C PRO A 265 -13.75 -20.29 2.46
N GLU A 266 -13.92 -18.99 2.27
CA GLU A 266 -14.60 -18.43 1.09
C GLU A 266 -13.88 -18.78 -0.23
N LEU A 267 -12.55 -18.84 -0.22
CA LEU A 267 -11.76 -19.26 -1.40
C LEU A 267 -11.72 -20.78 -1.55
N ALA A 268 -11.80 -21.53 -0.45
CA ALA A 268 -11.94 -22.98 -0.50
C ALA A 268 -13.30 -23.38 -1.13
N GLU A 269 -14.39 -22.74 -0.71
CA GLU A 269 -15.73 -22.94 -1.28
C GLU A 269 -15.76 -22.58 -2.77
N LEU A 270 -15.11 -21.48 -3.17
CA LEU A 270 -14.97 -21.14 -4.58
C LEU A 270 -14.18 -22.20 -5.35
N SER A 271 -13.07 -22.69 -4.79
CA SER A 271 -12.26 -23.76 -5.42
C SER A 271 -13.08 -25.03 -5.64
N GLU A 272 -13.82 -25.47 -4.62
CA GLU A 272 -14.70 -26.64 -4.69
C GLU A 272 -15.80 -26.45 -5.74
N PHE A 273 -16.40 -25.26 -5.80
CA PHE A 273 -17.40 -24.93 -6.81
C PHE A 273 -16.84 -25.01 -8.24
N LEU A 274 -15.65 -24.43 -8.47
CA LEU A 274 -15.00 -24.46 -9.78
C LEU A 274 -14.68 -25.90 -10.22
N GLU A 275 -14.18 -26.73 -9.30
CA GLU A 275 -13.88 -28.15 -9.54
C GLU A 275 -15.15 -28.95 -9.88
N ALA A 276 -16.23 -28.77 -9.11
CA ALA A 276 -17.50 -29.45 -9.36
C ALA A 276 -18.10 -29.15 -10.75
N HIS A 277 -17.75 -28.01 -11.34
CA HIS A 277 -18.20 -27.57 -12.67
C HIS A 277 -17.16 -27.78 -13.77
N ALA A 278 -16.05 -28.47 -13.49
CA ALA A 278 -14.94 -28.65 -14.42
C ALA A 278 -14.38 -27.33 -14.99
N LEU A 279 -14.47 -26.24 -14.22
CA LEU A 279 -13.91 -24.94 -14.55
C LEU A 279 -12.52 -24.81 -13.93
N THR A 280 -11.55 -24.34 -14.70
CA THR A 280 -10.24 -23.97 -14.16
C THR A 280 -10.09 -22.45 -14.09
N PRO A 281 -9.46 -21.89 -13.05
CA PRO A 281 -9.15 -20.47 -12.99
C PRO A 281 -8.42 -19.97 -14.24
N ARG A 282 -7.45 -20.74 -14.75
CA ARG A 282 -6.73 -20.40 -16.00
C ARG A 282 -7.65 -20.28 -17.21
N GLN A 283 -8.63 -21.16 -17.37
CA GLN A 283 -9.60 -21.06 -18.47
C GLN A 283 -10.49 -19.83 -18.32
N LEU A 284 -11.04 -19.61 -17.13
CA LEU A 284 -11.92 -18.46 -16.85
C LEU A 284 -11.21 -17.12 -17.06
N LEU A 285 -9.94 -17.04 -16.64
CA LEU A 285 -9.13 -15.84 -16.73
C LEU A 285 -8.28 -15.78 -18.00
N SER A 286 -8.38 -16.76 -18.91
CA SER A 286 -7.55 -16.85 -20.11
C SER A 286 -6.05 -16.71 -19.81
N ILE A 287 -5.58 -17.30 -18.71
CA ILE A 287 -4.16 -17.32 -18.35
C ILE A 287 -3.49 -18.43 -19.15
N PRO A 288 -2.50 -18.12 -19.99
CA PRO A 288 -1.83 -19.14 -20.79
C PRO A 288 -1.09 -20.15 -19.91
N LYS A 289 -0.92 -21.37 -20.41
CA LYS A 289 -0.02 -22.35 -19.77
C LYS A 289 1.42 -21.93 -20.01
N LEU A 290 2.24 -21.95 -18.96
CA LEU A 290 3.67 -21.61 -19.06
C LEU A 290 4.43 -22.50 -20.06
N SER A 291 3.98 -23.74 -20.28
CA SER A 291 4.57 -24.64 -21.29
C SER A 291 4.35 -24.19 -22.73
N ASN A 292 3.38 -23.30 -22.96
CA ASN A 292 2.85 -22.97 -24.29
C ASN A 292 2.90 -21.46 -24.61
N ALA A 293 3.35 -20.63 -23.68
CA ALA A 293 3.43 -19.18 -23.83
C ALA A 293 4.81 -18.68 -23.43
N THR A 294 5.21 -17.57 -24.04
CA THR A 294 6.41 -16.84 -23.65
C THR A 294 6.20 -16.22 -22.26
N SER A 295 7.31 -15.97 -21.55
CA SER A 295 7.25 -15.25 -20.27
C SER A 295 6.62 -13.86 -20.42
N GLU A 296 6.75 -13.23 -21.58
CA GLU A 296 6.15 -11.94 -21.92
C GLU A 296 4.62 -12.04 -22.01
N GLU A 297 4.08 -12.97 -22.80
CA GLU A 297 2.62 -13.18 -22.92
C GLU A 297 1.97 -13.47 -21.57
N TYR A 298 2.62 -14.28 -20.74
CA TYR A 298 2.15 -14.57 -19.38
C TYR A 298 2.14 -13.30 -18.50
N SER A 299 3.22 -12.51 -18.55
CA SER A 299 3.36 -11.29 -17.76
C SER A 299 2.34 -10.22 -18.17
N THR A 300 2.18 -9.98 -19.47
CA THR A 300 1.18 -9.05 -20.02
C THR A 300 -0.22 -9.45 -19.58
N ARG A 301 -0.57 -10.74 -19.61
CA ARG A 301 -1.89 -11.19 -19.17
C ARG A 301 -2.11 -10.95 -17.67
N LEU A 302 -1.10 -11.17 -16.84
CA LEU A 302 -1.20 -10.89 -15.41
C LEU A 302 -1.37 -9.39 -15.13
N GLU A 303 -0.72 -8.54 -15.93
CA GLU A 303 -0.89 -7.08 -15.86
C GLU A 303 -2.32 -6.66 -16.21
N GLU A 304 -2.88 -7.17 -17.30
CA GLU A 304 -4.29 -6.93 -17.66
C GLU A 304 -5.26 -7.38 -16.57
N LEU A 305 -5.02 -8.55 -15.97
CA LEU A 305 -5.85 -9.07 -14.88
C LEU A 305 -5.75 -8.22 -13.61
N SER A 306 -4.58 -7.65 -13.32
CA SER A 306 -4.38 -6.78 -12.16
C SER A 306 -5.25 -5.51 -12.20
N GLN A 307 -5.57 -5.02 -13.40
CA GLN A 307 -6.47 -3.89 -13.62
C GLN A 307 -7.95 -4.27 -13.50
N GLN A 308 -8.25 -5.57 -13.46
CA GLN A 308 -9.61 -6.10 -13.48
C GLN A 308 -9.96 -6.91 -12.23
N LEU A 309 -9.12 -6.89 -11.18
CA LEU A 309 -9.30 -7.75 -10.01
C LEU A 309 -10.69 -7.61 -9.36
N SER A 310 -11.25 -6.40 -9.34
CA SER A 310 -12.58 -6.12 -8.78
C SER A 310 -13.74 -6.46 -9.71
N SER A 311 -13.47 -6.69 -11.00
CA SER A 311 -14.48 -7.09 -11.99
C SER A 311 -15.05 -8.46 -11.64
N LYS A 312 -16.35 -8.65 -11.91
CA LYS A 312 -17.04 -9.92 -11.68
C LYS A 312 -17.10 -10.74 -12.95
N ILE A 313 -16.92 -12.05 -12.80
CA ILE A 313 -17.16 -13.05 -13.82
C ILE A 313 -18.40 -13.84 -13.39
N GLU A 314 -19.37 -13.92 -14.30
CA GLU A 314 -20.54 -14.79 -14.13
C GLU A 314 -20.11 -16.26 -14.23
N LEU A 315 -20.61 -17.05 -13.30
CA LEU A 315 -20.37 -18.48 -13.17
C LEU A 315 -21.67 -19.25 -13.39
N ALA A 316 -21.59 -20.59 -13.38
CA ALA A 316 -22.78 -21.44 -13.42
C ALA A 316 -23.72 -21.15 -12.24
N GLU A 317 -24.98 -21.58 -12.37
CA GLU A 317 -26.00 -21.48 -11.31
C GLU A 317 -26.31 -20.03 -10.86
N GLY A 318 -26.04 -19.04 -11.72
CA GLY A 318 -26.27 -17.62 -11.41
C GLY A 318 -25.34 -17.06 -10.33
N LYS A 319 -24.23 -17.76 -10.05
CA LYS A 319 -23.18 -17.25 -9.14
C LYS A 319 -22.26 -16.31 -9.90
N SER A 320 -21.54 -15.47 -9.17
CA SER A 320 -20.47 -14.63 -9.71
C SER A 320 -19.30 -14.62 -8.75
N ALA A 321 -18.07 -14.53 -9.27
CA ALA A 321 -16.87 -14.33 -8.46
C ALA A 321 -16.04 -13.18 -9.02
N ARG A 322 -15.26 -12.50 -8.17
CA ARG A 322 -14.33 -11.47 -8.65
C ARG A 322 -13.13 -12.12 -9.33
N VAL A 323 -12.56 -11.44 -10.31
CA VAL A 323 -11.32 -11.88 -10.98
C VAL A 323 -10.21 -12.14 -9.96
N GLY A 324 -10.06 -11.27 -8.96
CA GLY A 324 -9.07 -11.45 -7.89
C GLY A 324 -9.29 -12.70 -7.04
N ASP A 325 -10.53 -13.07 -6.75
CA ASP A 325 -10.83 -14.28 -5.98
C ASP A 325 -10.51 -15.55 -6.79
N ILE A 326 -10.84 -15.56 -8.10
CA ILE A 326 -10.51 -16.66 -9.01
C ILE A 326 -8.98 -16.77 -9.17
N LEU A 327 -8.29 -15.64 -9.30
CA LEU A 327 -6.83 -15.60 -9.39
C LEU A 327 -6.19 -16.11 -8.09
N ALA A 328 -6.71 -15.73 -6.91
CA ALA A 328 -6.23 -16.22 -5.63
C ALA A 328 -6.37 -17.75 -5.51
N VAL A 329 -7.48 -18.33 -5.98
CA VAL A 329 -7.64 -19.79 -6.07
C VAL A 329 -6.56 -20.43 -6.93
N GLU A 330 -6.23 -19.85 -8.09
CA GLU A 330 -5.14 -20.33 -8.95
C GLU A 330 -3.80 -20.38 -8.21
N TRP A 331 -3.45 -19.31 -7.49
CA TRP A 331 -2.21 -19.25 -6.73
C TRP A 331 -2.18 -20.27 -5.59
N TYR A 332 -3.29 -20.48 -4.86
CA TYR A 332 -3.36 -21.50 -3.80
C TYR A 332 -3.20 -22.92 -4.36
N ARG A 333 -3.66 -23.18 -5.59
CA ARG A 333 -3.43 -24.47 -6.27
C ARG A 333 -1.95 -24.66 -6.59
N GLN A 334 -1.29 -23.64 -7.14
CA GLN A 334 0.13 -23.69 -7.47
C GLN A 334 1.04 -23.86 -6.24
N MET A 335 0.63 -23.40 -5.06
CA MET A 335 1.41 -23.60 -3.83
C MET A 335 1.33 -25.03 -3.27
N LYS A 336 0.35 -25.84 -3.71
CA LYS A 336 0.19 -27.24 -3.28
C LYS A 336 0.96 -28.22 -4.16
N ASP A 337 1.23 -27.84 -5.41
CA ASP A 337 1.96 -28.63 -6.41
C ASP A 337 3.49 -28.48 -6.23
#